data_AF-A0AAD5FWE9-F1
#
_entry.id   AF-A0AAD5FWE9-F1
#
_cell.length_a   1.000
_cell.length_b   1.000
_cell.length_c   1.000
_cell.angle_alpha   90.00
_cell.angle_beta   90.00
_cell.angle_gamma   90.00
#
_symmetry.space_group_name_H-M   'P 1'
#
loop_
_entity.id
_entity.type
_entity.pdbx_description
1 polymer ?
#
loop_
_entity_poly.entity_id
_entity_poly.type
_entity_poly.pdbx_seq_one_letter_code
_entity_poly.pdbx_strand_id
1 'polypeptide(L)'
;MSSQRKLNAYLERKDSLINQYRSLESEFSSDQQTPFYVLTKLDELVYEYNVCKSYFETQQLTHKPSLPGETIRQTETKLRLISEKIRSIEDEIRFDELATQVPRLSIARKEITENAKEAGKIIHSHEGLNPKHQWRLLDPRIYELKKNVKPKPNSKRVKKEKVAKK
;
A
#
# COMPACT_ATOMS: atom_id res chain seq x y z
N MET A 1 -20.88 1.17 -1.10
CA MET A 1 -19.70 1.81 -1.74
C MET A 1 -18.72 0.71 -2.13
N SER A 2 -18.40 0.56 -3.42
CA SER A 2 -17.57 -0.56 -3.92
C SER A 2 -16.15 -0.52 -3.36
N SER A 3 -15.62 -1.66 -2.93
CA SER A 3 -14.21 -1.85 -2.48
C SER A 3 -13.21 -1.30 -3.49
N GLN A 4 -13.56 -1.37 -4.79
CA GLN A 4 -12.74 -0.85 -5.87
C GLN A 4 -12.53 0.66 -5.80
N ARG A 5 -13.56 1.42 -5.41
CA ARG A 5 -13.47 2.87 -5.33
C ARG A 5 -12.51 3.32 -4.23
N LYS A 6 -12.44 2.55 -3.12
CA LYS A 6 -11.49 2.80 -2.03
C LYS A 6 -10.05 2.51 -2.48
N LEU A 7 -9.85 1.43 -3.24
CA LEU A 7 -8.54 1.07 -3.77
C LEU A 7 -8.01 2.11 -4.76
N ASN A 8 -8.86 2.60 -5.68
CA ASN A 8 -8.45 3.62 -6.65
C ASN A 8 -8.08 4.94 -5.95
N ALA A 9 -8.91 5.40 -5.00
CA ALA A 9 -8.62 6.61 -4.23
C ALA A 9 -7.32 6.49 -3.42
N TYR A 10 -7.00 5.29 -2.96
CA TYR A 10 -5.75 4.99 -2.27
C TYR A 10 -4.54 5.14 -3.20
N LEU A 11 -4.60 4.56 -4.41
CA LEU A 11 -3.53 4.65 -5.41
C LEU A 11 -3.31 6.09 -5.88
N GLU A 12 -4.40 6.82 -6.17
CA GLU A 12 -4.33 8.24 -6.51
C GLU A 12 -3.66 9.06 -5.41
N ARG A 13 -3.96 8.75 -4.14
CA ARG A 13 -3.32 9.40 -3.00
C ARG A 13 -1.83 9.06 -2.90
N LYS A 14 -1.45 7.80 -3.14
CA LYS A 14 -0.04 7.37 -3.17
C LYS A 14 0.75 8.16 -4.22
N ASP A 15 0.25 8.24 -5.44
CA ASP A 15 0.91 8.97 -6.54
C ASP A 15 1.06 10.46 -6.21
N SER A 16 0.01 11.06 -5.66
CA SER A 16 0.05 12.45 -5.21
C SER A 16 1.11 12.70 -4.14
N LEU A 17 1.18 11.82 -3.11
CA LEU A 17 2.16 11.94 -2.03
C LEU A 17 3.60 11.76 -2.52
N ILE A 18 3.85 10.78 -3.41
CA ILE A 18 5.18 10.55 -3.98
C ILE A 18 5.62 11.76 -4.82
N ASN A 19 4.71 12.35 -5.60
CA ASN A 19 5.01 13.53 -6.41
C ASN A 19 5.32 14.75 -5.52
N GLN A 20 4.53 14.97 -4.47
CA GLN A 20 4.80 16.04 -3.49
C GLN A 20 6.16 15.85 -2.82
N TYR A 21 6.46 14.63 -2.39
CA TYR A 21 7.74 14.32 -1.77
C TYR A 21 8.92 14.54 -2.73
N ARG A 22 8.84 14.06 -3.97
CA ARG A 22 9.90 14.27 -4.97
C ARG A 22 10.09 15.74 -5.34
N SER A 23 9.03 16.55 -5.29
CA SER A 23 9.13 17.99 -5.60
C SER A 23 9.98 18.78 -4.58
N LEU A 24 10.18 18.22 -3.38
CA LEU A 24 11.05 18.81 -2.35
C LEU A 24 12.53 18.86 -2.78
N GLU A 25 12.94 18.10 -3.81
CA GLU A 25 14.31 18.16 -4.36
C GLU A 25 14.73 19.60 -4.70
N SER A 26 13.79 20.40 -5.20
CA SER A 26 14.03 21.81 -5.56
C SER A 26 14.25 22.74 -4.37
N GLU A 27 13.90 22.30 -3.15
CA GLU A 27 14.10 23.05 -1.90
C GLU A 27 15.48 22.79 -1.28
N PHE A 28 16.25 21.82 -1.80
CA PHE A 28 17.60 21.47 -1.33
C PHE A 28 18.70 22.13 -2.16
N SER A 29 19.81 22.45 -1.50
CA SER A 29 21.04 22.89 -2.18
C SER A 29 21.72 21.74 -2.93
N SER A 30 22.61 22.06 -3.87
CA SER A 30 23.24 21.06 -4.75
C SER A 30 24.00 19.95 -4.00
N ASP A 31 24.63 20.28 -2.88
CA ASP A 31 25.32 19.36 -1.97
C ASP A 31 24.36 18.43 -1.22
N GLN A 32 23.09 18.82 -1.09
CA GLN A 32 22.05 18.09 -0.34
C GLN A 32 21.14 17.25 -1.23
N GLN A 33 21.12 17.53 -2.54
CA GLN A 33 20.39 16.73 -3.52
C GLN A 33 20.85 15.27 -3.53
N THR A 34 22.15 15.00 -3.33
CA THR A 34 22.67 13.62 -3.27
C THR A 34 22.15 12.87 -2.03
N PRO A 35 22.32 13.39 -0.79
CA PRO A 35 21.67 12.83 0.40
C PRO A 35 20.15 12.67 0.26
N PHE A 36 19.46 13.66 -0.31
CA PHE A 36 18.01 13.60 -0.54
C PHE A 36 17.62 12.50 -1.54
N TYR A 37 18.41 12.29 -2.59
CA TYR A 37 18.21 11.19 -3.53
C TYR A 37 18.37 9.83 -2.83
N VAL A 38 19.41 9.66 -2.01
CA VAL A 38 19.61 8.44 -1.21
C VAL A 38 18.43 8.25 -0.25
N LEU A 39 17.97 9.31 0.42
CA LEU A 39 16.79 9.27 1.28
C LEU A 39 15.54 8.85 0.51
N THR A 40 15.35 9.35 -0.72
CA THR A 40 14.24 8.96 -1.57
C THR A 40 14.27 7.46 -1.89
N LYS A 41 15.45 6.91 -2.17
CA LYS A 41 15.63 5.47 -2.41
C LYS A 41 15.43 4.63 -1.16
N LEU A 42 15.88 5.12 -0.01
CA LEU A 42 15.57 4.51 1.27
C LEU A 42 14.06 4.52 1.53
N ASP A 43 13.39 5.65 1.31
CA ASP A 43 11.96 5.82 1.56
C ASP A 43 11.08 4.94 0.65
N GLU A 44 11.52 4.67 -0.58
CA GLU A 44 10.91 3.66 -1.44
C GLU A 44 10.90 2.28 -0.75
N LEU A 45 12.02 1.85 -0.13
CA LEU A 45 12.11 0.58 0.61
C LEU A 45 11.37 0.62 1.96
N VAL A 46 11.43 1.75 2.66
CA VAL A 46 10.73 1.96 3.95
C VAL A 46 9.21 1.90 3.74
N TYR A 47 8.71 2.37 2.60
CA TYR A 47 7.31 2.21 2.23
C TYR A 47 6.93 0.72 2.18
N GLU A 48 7.68 -0.10 1.45
CA GLU A 48 7.46 -1.55 1.34
C GLU A 48 7.46 -2.23 2.71
N TYR A 49 8.45 -1.88 3.52
CA TYR A 49 8.59 -2.36 4.88
C TYR A 49 7.35 -2.03 5.73
N ASN A 50 6.84 -0.79 5.67
CA ASN A 50 5.67 -0.38 6.42
C ASN A 50 4.38 -1.05 5.94
N VAL A 51 4.25 -1.30 4.63
CA VAL A 51 3.15 -2.11 4.07
C VAL A 51 3.19 -3.52 4.65
N CYS A 52 4.35 -4.17 4.60
CA CYS A 52 4.53 -5.53 5.13
C CYS A 52 4.22 -5.57 6.63
N LYS A 53 4.81 -4.66 7.39
CA LYS A 53 4.62 -4.55 8.83
C LYS A 53 3.13 -4.41 9.18
N SER A 54 2.43 -3.48 8.53
CA SER A 54 1.02 -3.25 8.84
C SER A 54 0.12 -4.41 8.41
N TYR A 55 0.45 -5.11 7.32
CA TYR A 55 -0.23 -6.34 6.93
C TYR A 55 -0.09 -7.40 8.03
N PHE A 56 1.14 -7.64 8.52
CA PHE A 56 1.39 -8.63 9.58
C PHE A 56 0.71 -8.27 10.89
N GLU A 57 0.75 -7.00 11.30
CA GLU A 57 0.02 -6.50 12.48
C GLU A 57 -1.48 -6.78 12.35
N THR A 58 -2.07 -6.50 11.18
CA THR A 58 -3.50 -6.76 10.91
C THR A 58 -3.81 -8.26 10.94
N GLN A 59 -2.91 -9.08 10.42
CA GLN A 59 -3.04 -10.54 10.46
C GLN A 59 -2.99 -11.10 11.88
N GLN A 60 -2.08 -10.59 12.73
CA GLN A 60 -2.00 -10.99 14.14
C GLN A 60 -3.28 -10.64 14.89
N LEU A 61 -3.87 -9.47 14.63
CA LEU A 61 -5.13 -9.02 15.25
C LEU A 61 -6.36 -9.84 14.82
N THR A 62 -6.38 -10.30 13.57
CA THR A 62 -7.54 -10.99 12.98
C THR A 62 -7.41 -12.51 12.99
N HIS A 63 -6.21 -13.03 13.29
CA HIS A 63 -5.84 -14.46 13.25
C HIS A 63 -6.12 -15.16 11.92
N LYS A 64 -6.21 -14.41 10.81
CA LYS A 64 -6.55 -14.93 9.49
C LYS A 64 -5.66 -14.34 8.38
N PRO A 65 -5.08 -15.17 7.49
CA PRO A 65 -4.95 -16.62 7.62
C PRO A 65 -4.07 -16.98 8.83
N SER A 66 -4.28 -18.16 9.43
CA SER A 66 -3.47 -18.60 10.57
C SER A 66 -2.01 -18.78 10.11
N LEU A 67 -1.07 -18.09 10.77
CA LEU A 67 0.36 -18.30 10.59
C LEU A 67 0.87 -19.30 11.62
N PRO A 68 1.85 -20.15 11.25
CA PRO A 68 2.63 -20.89 12.24
C PRO A 68 3.30 -19.92 13.22
N GLY A 69 3.27 -20.23 14.52
CA GLY A 69 3.86 -19.37 15.56
C GLY A 69 5.37 -19.12 15.37
N GLU A 70 6.08 -20.07 14.76
CA GLU A 70 7.49 -19.92 14.38
C GLU A 70 7.69 -18.85 13.29
N THR A 71 6.78 -18.77 12.31
CA THR A 71 6.79 -17.75 11.26
C THR A 71 6.56 -16.35 11.84
N ILE A 72 5.73 -16.23 12.88
CA ILE A 72 5.47 -14.95 13.55
C ILE A 72 6.74 -14.39 14.19
N ARG A 73 7.42 -15.19 15.02
CA ARG A 73 8.66 -14.77 15.72
C ARG A 73 9.80 -14.43 14.76
N GLN A 74 9.97 -15.22 13.71
CA GLN A 74 10.99 -14.95 12.69
C GLN A 74 10.71 -13.64 11.95
N THR A 75 9.45 -13.36 11.61
CA THR A 75 9.04 -12.11 10.98
C THR A 75 9.25 -10.92 11.91
N GLU A 76 8.85 -11.00 13.18
CA GLU A 76 9.07 -9.92 14.17
C GLU A 76 10.56 -9.58 14.31
N THR A 77 11.41 -10.61 14.37
CA THR A 77 12.87 -10.42 14.44
C THR A 77 13.39 -9.71 13.20
N LYS A 78 12.96 -10.13 12.00
CA LYS A 78 13.35 -9.48 10.74
C LYS A 78 12.88 -8.03 10.67
N LEU A 79 11.63 -7.75 11.07
CA LEU A 79 11.09 -6.39 11.08
C LEU A 79 11.88 -5.48 12.02
N ARG A 80 12.27 -5.97 13.20
CA ARG A 80 13.12 -5.22 14.14
C ARG A 80 14.48 -4.89 13.52
N LEU A 81 15.16 -5.87 12.94
CA LEU A 81 16.47 -5.68 12.30
C LEU A 81 16.41 -4.69 11.13
N ILE A 82 15.35 -4.76 10.32
CA ILE A 82 15.13 -3.78 9.24
C ILE A 82 14.95 -2.37 9.80
N SER A 83 14.15 -2.23 10.88
CA SER A 83 13.96 -0.93 11.53
C SER A 83 15.26 -0.34 12.08
N GLU A 84 16.14 -1.16 12.64
CA GLU A 84 17.46 -0.74 13.12
C GLU A 84 18.36 -0.32 11.96
N LYS A 85 18.32 -1.06 10.83
CA LYS A 85 19.10 -0.73 9.65
C LYS A 85 18.63 0.55 8.96
N ILE A 86 17.33 0.82 8.93
CA ILE A 86 16.77 2.09 8.42
C ILE A 86 17.37 3.26 9.21
N ARG A 87 17.33 3.20 10.55
CA ARG A 87 17.90 4.26 11.39
C ARG A 87 19.39 4.48 11.14
N SER A 88 20.16 3.39 11.05
CA SER A 88 21.59 3.47 10.72
C SER A 88 21.84 4.20 9.39
N ILE A 89 21.02 3.97 8.37
CA ILE A 89 21.17 4.65 7.08
C ILE A 89 20.71 6.12 7.19
N GLU A 90 19.64 6.40 7.94
CA GLU A 90 19.18 7.77 8.23
C GLU A 90 20.25 8.61 8.94
N ASP A 91 20.99 8.00 9.87
CA ASP A 91 22.12 8.63 10.54
C ASP A 91 23.28 8.89 9.56
N GLU A 92 23.58 7.94 8.67
CA GLU A 92 24.64 8.08 7.64
C GLU A 92 24.35 9.21 6.65
N ILE A 93 23.08 9.40 6.25
CA ILE A 93 22.66 10.48 5.34
C ILE A 93 22.35 11.80 6.05
N ARG A 94 22.50 11.83 7.39
CA ARG A 94 22.22 12.99 8.24
C ARG A 94 20.81 13.56 8.03
N PHE A 95 19.81 12.69 8.13
CA PHE A 95 18.41 13.06 7.93
C PHE A 95 17.98 14.31 8.74
N ASP A 96 18.46 14.46 9.97
CA ASP A 96 18.14 15.61 10.83
C ASP A 96 18.53 16.97 10.21
N GLU A 97 19.64 17.02 9.47
CA GLU A 97 20.08 18.22 8.74
C GLU A 97 19.09 18.54 7.60
N LEU A 98 18.71 17.52 6.81
CA LEU A 98 17.73 17.64 5.73
C LEU A 98 16.35 18.09 6.25
N ALA A 99 15.91 17.51 7.37
CA ALA A 99 14.63 17.81 8.00
C ALA A 99 14.58 19.22 8.61
N THR A 100 15.71 19.73 9.08
CA THR A 100 15.82 21.09 9.64
C THR A 100 15.70 22.14 8.54
N GLN A 101 16.29 21.91 7.37
CA GLN A 101 16.18 22.82 6.23
C GLN A 101 14.84 22.79 5.53
N VAL A 102 14.28 21.60 5.36
CA VAL A 102 12.98 21.41 4.70
C VAL A 102 12.03 20.75 5.70
N PRO A 103 11.39 21.51 6.61
CA PRO A 103 10.46 20.95 7.60
C PRO A 103 9.30 20.16 6.99
N ARG A 104 8.94 20.49 5.74
CA ARG A 104 7.93 19.76 4.95
C ARG A 104 8.34 18.32 4.65
N LEU A 105 9.64 18.00 4.66
CA LEU A 105 10.16 16.65 4.46
C LEU A 105 9.58 15.68 5.50
N SER A 106 9.65 16.04 6.78
CA SER A 106 9.12 15.22 7.87
C SER A 106 7.61 15.00 7.76
N ILE A 107 6.87 16.01 7.29
CA ILE A 107 5.43 15.91 7.05
C ILE A 107 5.15 14.93 5.90
N ALA A 108 5.82 15.12 4.76
CA ALA A 108 5.65 14.26 3.58
C ALA A 108 5.99 12.79 3.89
N ARG A 109 7.12 12.53 4.58
CA ARG A 109 7.51 11.18 5.01
C ARG A 109 6.48 10.54 5.94
N LYS A 110 5.91 11.33 6.86
CA LYS A 110 4.83 10.86 7.75
C LYS A 110 3.58 10.47 6.96
N GLU A 111 3.16 11.28 6.00
CA GLU A 111 1.99 10.99 5.17
C GLU A 111 2.19 9.76 4.27
N ILE A 112 3.40 9.60 3.70
CA ILE A 112 3.80 8.41 2.95
C ILE A 112 3.75 7.16 3.86
N THR A 113 4.25 7.27 5.10
CA THR A 113 4.21 6.19 6.07
C THR A 113 2.78 5.80 6.46
N GLU A 114 1.91 6.77 6.71
CA GLU A 114 0.49 6.50 7.00
C GLU A 114 -0.23 5.87 5.79
N ASN A 115 0.11 6.31 4.57
CA ASN A 115 -0.37 5.67 3.35
C ASN A 115 0.12 4.21 3.25
N ALA A 116 1.39 3.92 3.55
CA ALA A 116 1.92 2.56 3.54
C ALA A 116 1.20 1.64 4.55
N LYS A 117 0.94 2.14 5.77
CA LYS A 117 0.17 1.39 6.78
C LYS A 117 -1.25 1.07 6.29
N GLU A 118 -1.92 2.04 5.68
CA GLU A 118 -3.26 1.82 5.14
C GLU A 118 -3.27 0.79 4.00
N ALA A 119 -2.22 0.75 3.16
CA ALA A 119 -2.06 -0.33 2.17
C ALA A 119 -2.05 -1.70 2.82
N GLY A 120 -1.24 -1.90 3.87
CA GLY A 120 -1.11 -3.20 4.54
C GLY A 120 -2.47 -3.73 5.02
N LYS A 121 -3.29 -2.86 5.61
CA LYS A 121 -4.67 -3.18 6.05
C LYS A 121 -5.60 -3.52 4.89
N ILE A 122 -5.54 -2.73 3.83
CA ILE A 122 -6.36 -2.92 2.62
C ILE A 122 -6.03 -4.27 1.96
N ILE A 123 -4.73 -4.60 1.85
CA ILE A 123 -4.26 -5.86 1.26
C ILE A 123 -4.76 -7.04 2.09
N HIS A 124 -4.56 -7.01 3.40
CA HIS A 124 -5.04 -8.05 4.31
C HIS A 124 -6.55 -8.27 4.15
N SER A 125 -7.33 -7.19 4.14
CA SER A 125 -8.78 -7.24 3.94
C SER A 125 -9.17 -7.83 2.59
N HIS A 126 -8.44 -7.51 1.53
CA HIS A 126 -8.69 -8.00 0.18
C HIS A 126 -8.38 -9.51 0.05
N GLU A 127 -7.26 -9.97 0.63
CA GLU A 127 -6.89 -11.40 0.63
C GLU A 127 -7.86 -12.25 1.45
N GLY A 128 -8.36 -11.74 2.57
CA GLY A 128 -9.40 -12.41 3.36
C GLY A 128 -10.70 -12.68 2.58
N LEU A 129 -11.00 -11.84 1.57
CA LEU A 129 -12.16 -12.01 0.68
C LEU A 129 -11.87 -12.90 -0.53
N ASN A 130 -10.60 -13.10 -0.90
CA ASN A 130 -10.15 -13.84 -2.07
C ASN A 130 -8.93 -14.74 -1.77
N PRO A 131 -9.12 -15.87 -1.07
CA PRO A 131 -8.03 -16.73 -0.58
C PRO A 131 -7.18 -17.42 -1.67
N LYS A 132 -7.54 -17.27 -2.95
CA LYS A 132 -6.75 -17.77 -4.09
C LYS A 132 -5.54 -16.89 -4.44
N HIS A 133 -5.44 -15.69 -3.87
CA HIS A 133 -4.30 -14.79 -4.02
C HIS A 133 -3.52 -14.79 -2.72
N GLN A 134 -2.48 -15.62 -2.61
CA GLN A 134 -1.54 -15.49 -1.50
C GLN A 134 -0.35 -14.65 -1.96
N TRP A 135 -0.28 -13.44 -1.40
CA TRP A 135 0.92 -12.63 -1.11
C TRP A 135 1.73 -12.16 -2.33
N ARG A 136 1.55 -10.89 -2.73
CA ARG A 136 2.70 -10.10 -3.21
C ARG A 136 2.69 -8.74 -2.53
N LEU A 137 3.82 -8.43 -1.92
CA LEU A 137 3.96 -7.40 -0.90
C LEU A 137 4.07 -5.99 -1.48
N LEU A 138 3.86 -5.82 -2.79
CA LEU A 138 4.08 -4.57 -3.54
C LEU A 138 3.17 -4.45 -4.75
N ASP A 139 3.22 -3.26 -5.37
CA ASP A 139 2.17 -2.69 -6.22
C ASP A 139 2.40 -2.81 -7.74
N PRO A 140 1.87 -3.85 -8.41
CA PRO A 140 1.55 -3.78 -9.86
C PRO A 140 0.12 -3.29 -10.16
N ARG A 141 -0.31 -2.19 -9.54
CA ARG A 141 -1.73 -1.73 -9.44
C ARG A 141 -2.63 -2.79 -8.80
N ILE A 142 -2.06 -3.48 -7.81
CA ILE A 142 -2.54 -4.52 -6.87
C ILE A 142 -4.00 -4.99 -7.11
N TYR A 143 -4.41 -5.72 -8.14
CA TYR A 143 -3.79 -6.27 -9.33
C TYR A 143 -4.86 -6.17 -10.44
N GLU A 144 -4.91 -5.05 -11.17
CA GLU A 144 -5.53 -4.87 -12.50
C GLU A 144 -6.77 -5.74 -12.92
N LEU A 145 -7.88 -5.61 -12.18
CA LEU A 145 -9.29 -5.47 -12.63
C LEU A 145 -9.80 -6.14 -13.94
N LYS A 146 -10.74 -7.12 -13.85
CA LYS A 146 -11.60 -7.54 -15.00
C LYS A 146 -13.05 -7.01 -14.93
N LYS A 147 -13.54 -6.63 -16.13
CA LYS A 147 -14.74 -5.86 -16.51
C LYS A 147 -15.92 -5.93 -15.54
N ASN A 148 -16.57 -4.77 -15.36
CA ASN A 148 -18.02 -4.69 -15.15
C ASN A 148 -18.73 -5.68 -16.07
N VAL A 149 -19.04 -6.89 -15.60
CA VAL A 149 -20.16 -7.64 -16.16
C VAL A 149 -21.37 -6.95 -15.58
N LYS A 150 -21.88 -5.96 -16.34
CA LYS A 150 -23.21 -5.40 -16.10
C LYS A 150 -24.14 -6.60 -15.87
N PRO A 151 -25.08 -6.53 -14.91
CA PRO A 151 -26.15 -7.49 -14.92
C PRO A 151 -26.77 -7.42 -16.32
N LYS A 152 -27.16 -8.54 -16.92
CA LYS A 152 -28.22 -8.47 -17.92
C LYS A 152 -29.54 -8.46 -17.13
N PRO A 153 -30.12 -7.31 -16.75
CA PRO A 153 -31.55 -7.24 -16.70
C PRO A 153 -31.97 -6.93 -18.14
N ASN A 154 -32.56 -7.91 -18.81
CA ASN A 154 -33.83 -7.57 -19.42
C ASN A 154 -34.70 -8.80 -19.50
N SER A 155 -35.65 -8.80 -18.57
CA SER A 155 -37.00 -9.27 -18.82
C SER A 155 -37.40 -8.99 -20.26
N LYS A 156 -37.54 -10.04 -21.05
CA LYS A 156 -38.66 -10.09 -21.98
C LYS A 156 -39.69 -11.02 -21.36
N ARG A 157 -40.60 -10.40 -20.60
CA ARG A 157 -42.01 -10.83 -20.61
C ARG A 157 -42.43 -10.82 -22.09
N VAL A 158 -42.42 -11.97 -22.72
CA VAL A 158 -43.29 -12.21 -23.87
C VAL A 158 -44.42 -13.07 -23.35
N LYS A 159 -45.52 -12.39 -23.01
CA LYS A 159 -46.85 -13.00 -23.14
C LYS A 159 -47.00 -13.37 -24.61
N LYS A 160 -47.08 -14.67 -24.92
CA LYS A 160 -47.82 -15.20 -26.08
C LYS A 160 -48.44 -16.51 -25.61
N GLU A 161 -49.67 -16.44 -25.14
CA GLU A 161 -50.88 -16.73 -25.93
C GLU A 161 -51.08 -18.24 -26.12
N LYS A 162 -52.11 -18.72 -25.43
CA LYS A 162 -52.76 -20.00 -25.68
C LYS A 162 -53.10 -20.10 -27.17
N VAL A 163 -52.69 -21.18 -27.82
CA VAL A 163 -53.46 -21.73 -28.94
C VAL A 163 -53.61 -23.22 -28.68
N ALA A 164 -54.82 -23.58 -28.24
CA ALA A 164 -55.32 -24.94 -28.26
C ALA A 164 -55.42 -25.42 -29.71
N LYS A 165 -55.00 -26.65 -29.98
CA LYS A 165 -55.54 -27.51 -31.04
C LYS A 165 -55.12 -28.96 -30.77
N LYS A 166 -56.05 -29.71 -30.20
CA LYS A 166 -56.33 -31.10 -30.55
C LYS A 166 -57.83 -31.28 -30.49
#